data_AF-A0AAE1UY25-F1
#
_entry.id   AF-A0AAE1UY25-F1
#
_cell.length_a   1.000
_cell.length_b   1.000
_cell.length_c   1.000
_cell.angle_alpha   90.00
_cell.angle_beta   90.00
_cell.angle_gamma   90.00
#
_symmetry.space_group_name_H-M   'P 1'
#
loop_
_entity.id
_entity.type
_entity.pdbx_description
1 polymer ?
#
loop_
_entity_poly.entity_id
_entity_poly.type
_entity_poly.pdbx_seq_one_letter_code
_entity_poly.pdbx_strand_id
1 'polypeptide(L)'
;MENGKSIIVKEFNRPQESYVSLFNRLEATEIVYTINTKESGYRGEKDMTKSCAYHPKTLGHDIEECQTFMNKVKDLIEMGQIKIELLTMNQGGSSKLRTKDGH
;
A
#
# COMPACT_ATOMS: atom_id res chain seq x y z
N MET A 1 17.16 -24.58 -9.54
CA MET A 1 16.51 -23.86 -10.65
C MET A 1 15.30 -23.17 -10.05
N GLU A 2 15.50 -21.97 -9.50
CA GLU A 2 14.45 -21.24 -8.81
C GLU A 2 13.63 -20.53 -9.88
N ASN A 3 12.50 -21.15 -10.23
CA ASN A 3 11.57 -20.62 -11.22
C ASN A 3 11.01 -19.30 -10.69
N GLY A 4 11.45 -18.21 -11.33
CA GLY A 4 10.91 -16.87 -11.13
C GLY A 4 9.40 -16.90 -11.28
N LYS A 5 8.70 -16.78 -10.16
CA LYS A 5 7.28 -16.47 -10.15
C LYS A 5 7.16 -15.01 -10.60
N SER A 6 7.09 -14.83 -11.90
CA SER A 6 6.53 -13.63 -12.52
C SER A 6 5.07 -13.56 -12.13
N ILE A 7 4.78 -13.09 -10.92
CA ILE A 7 3.42 -12.78 -10.52
C ILE A 7 3.07 -11.50 -11.27
N ILE A 8 2.42 -11.65 -12.41
CA ILE A 8 1.66 -10.58 -13.05
C ILE A 8 0.54 -10.24 -12.06
N VAL A 9 0.82 -9.37 -11.08
CA VAL A 9 -0.17 -8.94 -10.08
C VAL A 9 -1.18 -8.00 -10.74
N LYS A 10 -2.21 -8.58 -11.36
CA LYS A 10 -3.45 -7.87 -11.72
C LYS A 10 -4.31 -7.53 -10.49
N GLU A 11 -3.95 -8.04 -9.31
CA GLU A 11 -4.64 -7.80 -8.05
C GLU A 11 -3.85 -6.77 -7.23
N PHE A 12 -4.53 -5.73 -6.73
CA PHE A 12 -3.93 -4.64 -5.97
C PHE A 12 -3.37 -5.19 -4.66
N ASN A 13 -2.14 -5.68 -4.70
CA ASN A 13 -1.51 -6.29 -3.56
C ASN A 13 -1.15 -5.16 -2.57
N ARG A 14 -1.82 -5.11 -1.43
CA ARG A 14 -1.58 -4.07 -0.41
C ARG A 14 -0.18 -4.28 0.18
N PRO A 15 0.62 -3.21 0.38
CA PRO A 15 1.88 -3.32 1.10
C PRO A 15 1.66 -3.87 2.51
N GLN A 16 2.64 -4.64 3.02
CA GLN A 16 2.67 -5.11 4.41
C GLN A 16 2.72 -3.95 5.42
N GLU A 17 3.34 -2.85 5.03
CA GLU A 17 3.40 -1.59 5.78
C GLU A 17 2.25 -0.64 5.38
N SER A 18 1.88 0.29 6.28
CA SER A 18 0.96 1.38 5.94
C SER A 18 1.57 2.28 4.86
N TYR A 19 0.72 2.88 4.03
CA TYR A 19 1.11 3.90 3.05
C TYR A 19 1.77 5.12 3.71
N VAL A 20 1.47 5.43 4.97
CA VAL A 20 2.19 6.49 5.72
C VAL A 20 3.66 6.12 5.87
N SER A 21 3.95 4.91 6.36
CA SER A 21 5.33 4.43 6.55
C SER A 21 6.07 4.33 5.23
N LEU A 22 5.39 3.81 4.20
CA LEU A 22 5.94 3.72 2.85
C LEU A 22 6.27 5.12 2.31
N PHE A 23 5.35 6.08 2.44
CA PHE A 23 5.56 7.45 2.00
C PHE A 23 6.77 8.08 2.69
N ASN A 24 6.85 8.01 4.02
CA ASN A 24 7.97 8.57 4.78
C ASN A 24 9.33 8.00 4.32
N ARG A 25 9.38 6.69 4.08
CA ARG A 25 10.59 6.02 3.60
C ARG A 25 10.96 6.47 2.18
N LEU A 26 9.98 6.57 1.29
CA LEU A 26 10.21 6.99 -0.09
C LEU A 26 10.60 8.48 -0.19
N GLU A 27 9.99 9.33 0.65
CA GLU A 27 10.34 10.75 0.76
C GLU A 27 11.76 10.93 1.29
N ALA A 28 12.15 10.18 2.32
CA ALA A 28 13.51 10.22 2.86
C ALA A 28 14.57 9.78 1.84
N THR A 29 14.18 9.00 0.82
CA THR A 29 15.04 8.60 -0.29
C THR A 29 14.89 9.48 -1.53
N GLU A 30 14.12 10.57 -1.46
CA GLU A 30 13.93 11.52 -2.56
C GLU A 30 13.30 10.90 -3.84
N ILE A 31 12.64 9.73 -3.69
CA ILE A 31 11.96 9.01 -4.78
C ILE A 31 10.56 9.59 -5.01
N VAL A 32 9.90 10.03 -3.94
CA VAL A 32 8.60 10.71 -3.99
C VAL A 32 8.66 12.00 -3.19
N TYR A 33 7.81 12.93 -3.54
CA TYR A 33 7.65 14.19 -2.83
C TYR A 33 6.17 14.49 -2.65
N THR A 34 5.83 15.25 -1.62
CA THR A 34 4.48 15.81 -1.49
C THR A 34 4.11 16.62 -2.74
N ILE A 35 2.85 16.54 -3.15
CA ILE A 35 2.34 17.33 -4.27
C ILE A 35 1.21 18.26 -3.82
N ASN A 36 1.17 19.45 -4.38
CA ASN A 36 0.22 20.50 -4.00
C ASN A 36 -1.06 20.49 -4.86
N THR A 37 -1.51 19.31 -5.31
CA THR A 37 -2.75 19.19 -6.07
C THR A 37 -3.95 18.92 -5.15
N LYS A 38 -5.11 19.44 -5.55
CA LYS A 38 -6.40 19.09 -4.93
C LYS A 38 -6.98 17.79 -5.52
N GLU A 39 -6.39 17.29 -6.60
CA GLU A 39 -6.83 16.09 -7.31
C GLU A 39 -6.20 14.84 -6.69
N SER A 40 -6.76 14.41 -5.56
CA SER A 40 -6.34 13.15 -4.91
C SER A 40 -6.90 11.89 -5.57
N GLY A 41 -7.77 12.05 -6.57
CA GLY A 41 -8.54 10.95 -7.16
C GLY A 41 -9.55 10.32 -6.20
N TYR A 42 -9.67 10.84 -4.97
CA TYR A 42 -10.61 10.36 -3.97
C TYR A 42 -12.03 10.74 -4.36
N ARG A 43 -12.88 9.72 -4.52
CA ARG A 43 -14.30 9.86 -4.90
C ARG A 43 -15.28 9.64 -3.75
N GLY A 44 -14.78 9.44 -2.52
CA GLY A 44 -15.60 9.26 -1.33
C GLY A 44 -16.03 10.55 -0.65
N GLU A 45 -16.74 10.42 0.46
CA GLU A 45 -17.14 11.54 1.30
C GLU A 45 -15.91 12.18 1.94
N LYS A 46 -15.75 13.49 1.75
CA LYS A 46 -14.58 14.19 2.28
C LYS A 46 -14.74 14.46 3.77
N ASP A 47 -13.92 13.81 4.57
CA ASP A 47 -13.79 14.11 5.99
C ASP A 47 -12.76 15.22 6.19
N MET A 48 -13.22 16.42 6.53
CA MET A 48 -12.34 17.59 6.72
C MET A 48 -11.43 17.47 7.95
N THR A 49 -11.63 16.48 8.82
CA THR A 49 -10.72 16.19 9.93
C THR A 49 -9.50 15.38 9.49
N LYS A 50 -9.56 14.76 8.29
CA LYS A 50 -8.48 13.96 7.72
C LYS A 50 -7.58 14.77 6.81
N SER A 51 -6.29 14.47 6.87
CA SER A 51 -5.26 15.09 6.04
C SER A 51 -4.38 14.03 5.39
N CYS A 52 -4.06 14.22 4.12
CA CYS A 52 -3.22 13.28 3.38
C CYS A 52 -1.76 13.74 3.43
N ALA A 53 -0.86 12.90 3.95
CA ALA A 53 0.57 13.21 4.01
C ALA A 53 1.18 13.49 2.62
N TYR A 54 0.69 12.83 1.57
CA TYR A 54 1.10 13.07 0.18
C TYR A 54 0.55 14.39 -0.40
N HIS A 55 -0.56 14.89 0.15
CA HIS A 55 -1.23 16.15 -0.24
C HIS A 55 -1.41 17.08 0.97
N PRO A 56 -0.33 17.65 1.54
CA PRO A 56 -0.38 18.32 2.84
C PRO A 56 -1.27 19.58 2.88
N LYS A 57 -1.66 20.11 1.72
CA LYS A 57 -2.56 21.27 1.59
C LYS A 57 -4.02 20.91 1.32
N THR A 58 -4.35 19.62 1.32
CA THR A 58 -5.69 19.12 1.00
C THR A 58 -6.23 18.31 2.17
N LEU A 59 -7.40 18.70 2.67
CA LEU A 59 -8.19 17.96 3.65
C LEU A 59 -9.26 17.12 2.95
N GLY A 60 -9.77 16.10 3.62
CA GLY A 60 -10.88 15.28 3.11
C GLY A 60 -10.61 13.78 3.06
N HIS A 61 -9.34 13.36 3.11
CA HIS A 61 -8.94 11.94 3.03
C HIS A 61 -7.55 11.74 3.64
N ASP A 62 -7.28 10.51 4.09
CA ASP A 62 -5.94 10.09 4.52
C ASP A 62 -5.12 9.53 3.34
N ILE A 63 -3.81 9.36 3.52
CA ILE A 63 -2.94 8.76 2.50
C ILE A 63 -3.34 7.32 2.15
N GLU A 64 -3.94 6.59 3.10
CA GLU A 64 -4.49 5.25 2.89
C GLU A 64 -5.66 5.21 1.89
N GLU A 65 -6.31 6.35 1.64
CA GLU A 65 -7.42 6.50 0.70
C GLU A 65 -7.01 7.31 -0.54
N CYS A 66 -5.74 7.71 -0.62
CA CYS A 66 -5.23 8.56 -1.68
C CYS A 66 -4.95 7.75 -2.95
N GLN A 67 -5.90 7.74 -3.87
CA GLN A 67 -5.76 7.00 -5.13
C GLN A 67 -4.57 7.48 -5.96
N THR A 68 -4.25 8.78 -5.93
CA THR A 68 -3.06 9.31 -6.61
C THR A 68 -1.77 8.71 -6.05
N PHE A 69 -1.64 8.59 -4.72
CA PHE A 69 -0.47 7.97 -4.11
C PHE A 69 -0.39 6.47 -4.42
N MET A 70 -1.52 5.77 -4.31
CA MET A 70 -1.64 4.36 -4.69
C MET A 70 -1.18 4.09 -6.12
N ASN A 71 -1.62 4.91 -7.08
CA ASN A 71 -1.21 4.78 -8.47
C ASN A 71 0.29 5.09 -8.63
N LYS A 72 0.81 6.09 -7.92
CA LYS A 72 2.23 6.41 -7.94
C LYS A 72 3.09 5.26 -7.43
N VAL A 73 2.69 4.60 -6.34
CA VAL A 73 3.37 3.41 -5.81
C VAL A 73 3.37 2.28 -6.83
N LYS A 74 2.25 2.02 -7.51
CA LYS A 74 2.18 1.03 -8.60
C LYS A 74 3.17 1.34 -9.72
N ASP A 75 3.15 2.56 -10.23
CA ASP A 75 4.08 3.03 -11.26
C ASP A 75 5.55 2.78 -10.84
N LEU A 76 5.91 3.12 -9.60
CA LEU A 76 7.28 2.91 -9.10
C LEU A 76 7.66 1.43 -9.02
N ILE A 77 6.72 0.55 -8.70
CA ILE A 77 6.95 -0.91 -8.70
C ILE A 77 7.11 -1.42 -10.12
N GLU A 78 6.23 -0.99 -11.04
CA GLU A 78 6.25 -1.39 -12.46
C GLU A 78 7.53 -0.92 -13.15
N MET A 79 8.03 0.27 -12.80
CA MET A 79 9.34 0.76 -13.24
C MET A 79 10.53 0.09 -12.54
N GLY A 80 10.30 -0.75 -11.52
CA GLY A 80 11.35 -1.40 -10.73
C GLY A 80 12.15 -0.44 -9.84
N GLN A 81 11.67 0.77 -9.62
CA GLN A 81 12.31 1.79 -8.78
C GLN A 81 12.24 1.43 -7.29
N ILE A 82 11.17 0.75 -6.89
CA ILE A 82 10.95 0.31 -5.51
C ILE A 82 10.55 -1.16 -5.48
N LYS A 83 10.89 -1.84 -4.38
CA LYS A 83 10.38 -3.16 -4.05
C LYS A 83 9.60 -3.05 -2.76
N ILE A 84 8.38 -3.59 -2.75
CA ILE A 84 7.56 -3.69 -1.56
C ILE A 84 7.26 -5.15 -1.28
N GLU A 85 7.29 -5.54 -0.01
CA GLU A 85 6.80 -6.85 0.38
C GLU A 85 5.27 -6.82 0.37
N LEU A 86 4.74 -7.72 -0.43
CA LEU A 86 3.32 -7.83 -0.74
C LEU A 86 2.73 -8.96 0.10
N LEU A 87 1.64 -8.69 0.82
CA LEU A 87 0.83 -9.76 1.42
C LEU A 87 0.22 -10.59 0.30
N THR A 88 0.86 -11.69 -0.08
CA THR A 88 0.14 -12.72 -0.83
C THR A 88 -0.78 -13.39 0.17
N MET A 89 -2.07 -13.09 0.11
CA MET A 89 -3.06 -13.80 0.91
C MET A 89 -3.17 -15.22 0.35
N ASN A 90 -2.24 -16.11 0.72
CA ASN A 90 -2.42 -17.54 0.53
C ASN A 90 -3.45 -17.99 1.58
N GLN A 91 -4.73 -17.92 1.26
CA GLN A 91 -5.78 -18.56 2.06
C GLN A 91 -5.55 -20.08 2.04
N GLY A 92 -4.79 -20.56 3.03
CA GLY A 92 -4.36 -21.96 3.11
C GLY A 92 -3.59 -22.24 4.39
N GLY A 93 -4.20 -21.95 5.54
CA GLY A 93 -3.64 -22.25 6.85
C GLY A 93 -4.77 -22.58 7.82
N SER A 94 -5.41 -23.72 7.60
CA SER A 94 -6.39 -24.30 8.51
C SER A 94 -5.78 -24.49 9.89
N SER A 95 -6.24 -23.71 10.86
CA SER A 95 -6.05 -23.94 12.29
C SER A 95 -6.73 -25.26 12.67
N LYS A 96 -6.12 -26.39 12.35
CA LYS A 96 -6.48 -27.69 12.93
C LYS A 96 -5.83 -27.73 14.31
N LEU A 97 -6.49 -27.10 15.29
CA LEU A 97 -6.17 -27.33 16.70
C LEU A 97 -6.52 -28.79 17.00
N ARG A 98 -5.52 -29.65 16.86
CA ARG A 98 -5.57 -31.03 17.31
C ARG A 98 -4.95 -31.05 18.70
N THR A 99 -5.77 -30.86 19.72
CA THR A 99 -5.42 -31.32 21.06
C THR A 99 -5.88 -32.77 21.15
N LYS A 100 -4.91 -33.67 21.06
CA LYS A 100 -5.06 -35.06 21.48
C LYS A 100 -4.66 -35.14 22.96
N ASP A 101 -5.29 -36.09 23.67
CA ASP A 101 -4.86 -36.72 24.93
C ASP A 101 -4.83 -35.77 26.17
N GLY A 102 -5.32 -36.10 27.36
CA GLY A 102 -5.64 -37.38 27.98
C GLY A 102 -5.19 -37.31 29.44
N HIS A 103 -6.14 -37.23 30.37
CA HIS A 103 -6.10 -37.83 31.72
C HIS A 103 -7.50 -37.74 32.34
#